data_AF-A0A8T3LMD3-F1
#
_entry.id   AF-A0A8T3LMD3-F1
#
_cell.length_a   1.000
_cell.length_b   1.000
_cell.length_c   1.000
_cell.angle_alpha   90.00
_cell.angle_beta   90.00
_cell.angle_gamma   90.00
#
_symmetry.space_group_name_H-M   'P 1'
#
loop_
_entity.id
_entity.type
_entity.pdbx_description
1 polymer ?
#
loop_
_entity_poly.entity_id
_entity_poly.type
_entity_poly.pdbx_seq_one_letter_code
_entity_poly.pdbx_strand_id
1 'polypeptide(L)'
;MQLDGLVAGDDAAAKQVVLRLVRESGLRPIDAGPLARAKELEALAWLNMALQPLLGNTWATGWRLLGVPSGLLDERQPLEAAAGGTTA
;
A
#
# COMPACT_ATOMS: atom_id res chain seq x y z
N MET A 1 -3.22 -6.13 -12.82
CA MET A 1 -3.44 -5.10 -11.76
C MET A 1 -2.36 -4.04 -11.88
N GLN A 2 -2.70 -2.75 -11.83
CA GLN A 2 -1.73 -1.64 -11.94
C GLN A 2 -0.92 -1.42 -10.66
N LEU A 3 0.41 -1.41 -10.70
CA LEU A 3 1.24 -1.18 -9.49
C LEU A 3 1.20 0.29 -9.01
N ASP A 4 1.61 0.51 -7.77
CA ASP A 4 1.66 1.85 -7.16
C ASP A 4 3.04 2.49 -7.28
N GLY A 5 3.06 3.78 -7.62
CA GLY A 5 4.24 4.63 -7.52
C GLY A 5 4.10 5.58 -6.34
N LEU A 6 4.87 5.32 -5.29
CA LEU A 6 4.88 6.09 -4.04
C LEU A 6 5.88 7.25 -4.17
N VAL A 7 5.44 8.48 -3.88
CA VAL A 7 6.28 9.69 -4.00
C VAL A 7 6.26 10.46 -2.69
N ALA A 8 7.43 10.74 -2.13
CA ALA A 8 7.62 11.60 -0.97
C ALA A 8 8.36 12.88 -1.37
N GLY A 9 8.03 14.03 -0.76
CA GLY A 9 8.71 15.30 -1.02
C GLY A 9 8.13 16.46 -0.22
N ASP A 10 8.94 17.49 0.01
CA ASP A 10 8.53 18.68 0.80
C ASP A 10 8.04 19.83 -0.09
N ASP A 11 8.53 19.94 -1.32
CA ASP A 11 8.01 20.92 -2.29
C ASP A 11 6.77 20.36 -3.01
N ALA A 12 5.63 21.00 -2.79
CA ALA A 12 4.35 20.55 -3.34
C ALA A 12 4.32 20.62 -4.89
N ALA A 13 4.89 21.66 -5.49
CA ALA A 13 4.86 21.84 -6.95
C ALA A 13 5.74 20.80 -7.65
N ALA A 14 6.95 20.59 -7.16
CA ALA A 14 7.88 19.56 -7.64
C ALA A 14 7.27 18.16 -7.48
N LYS A 15 6.66 17.87 -6.32
CA LYS A 15 6.01 16.58 -6.10
C LYS A 15 4.88 16.30 -7.09
N GLN A 16 4.08 17.32 -7.44
CA GLN A 16 3.02 17.17 -8.44
C GLN A 16 3.56 16.85 -9.83
N VAL A 17 4.72 17.41 -10.21
CA VAL A 17 5.38 17.04 -11.48
C VAL A 17 5.76 15.56 -11.48
N VAL A 18 6.35 15.06 -10.39
CA VAL A 18 6.74 13.65 -10.28
C VAL A 18 5.52 12.73 -10.23
N LEU A 19 4.47 13.07 -9.49
CA LEU A 19 3.22 12.30 -9.46
C LEU A 19 2.56 12.20 -10.84
N ARG A 20 2.64 13.25 -11.65
CA ARG A 20 2.19 13.21 -13.06
C ARG A 20 3.05 12.26 -13.88
N LEU A 21 4.38 12.33 -13.77
CA LEU A 21 5.29 11.41 -14.45
C LEU A 21 5.01 9.95 -14.09
N VAL A 22 4.76 9.66 -12.81
CA VAL A 22 4.39 8.32 -12.33
C VAL A 22 3.08 7.82 -12.95
N ARG A 23 2.10 8.70 -13.14
CA ARG A 23 0.87 8.35 -13.85
C ARG A 23 1.15 8.03 -15.32
N GLU A 24 1.96 8.86 -15.99
CA GLU A 24 2.32 8.72 -17.40
C GLU A 24 3.15 7.46 -17.67
N SER A 25 3.90 6.97 -16.68
CA SER A 25 4.62 5.68 -16.77
C SER A 25 3.71 4.45 -16.59
N GLY A 26 2.41 4.65 -16.35
CA GLY A 26 1.43 3.57 -16.21
C GLY A 26 1.22 3.07 -14.78
N LEU A 27 1.77 3.74 -13.77
CA LEU A 27 1.56 3.42 -12.35
C LEU A 27 0.41 4.24 -11.74
N ARG A 28 -0.12 3.79 -10.61
CA ARG A 28 -1.04 4.60 -9.80
C ARG A 28 -0.22 5.53 -8.88
N PRO A 29 -0.25 6.85 -9.07
CA PRO A 29 0.54 7.77 -8.25
C PRO A 29 -0.07 7.91 -6.85
N ILE A 30 0.77 7.79 -5.82
CA ILE A 30 0.40 7.94 -4.41
C ILE A 30 1.37 8.95 -3.77
N ASP A 31 0.82 10.04 -3.23
CA ASP A 31 1.60 10.95 -2.36
C ASP A 31 1.79 10.27 -1.01
N ALA A 32 3.03 9.94 -0.70
CA ALA A 32 3.44 9.29 0.55
C ALA A 32 3.76 10.31 1.67
N GLY A 33 3.66 11.61 1.41
CA GLY A 33 3.86 12.69 2.38
C GLY A 33 5.21 13.40 2.24
N PRO A 34 5.78 13.93 3.36
CA PRO A 34 7.01 14.74 3.36
C PRO A 34 8.24 13.89 3.02
N LEU A 35 9.35 14.53 2.64
CA LEU A 35 10.59 13.87 2.21
C LEU A 35 11.16 12.94 3.28
N ALA A 36 10.90 13.21 4.57
CA ALA A 36 11.26 12.32 5.66
C ALA A 36 10.72 10.88 5.50
N ARG A 37 9.63 10.70 4.72
CA ARG A 37 9.07 9.39 4.38
C ARG A 37 9.91 8.58 3.40
N ALA A 38 10.92 9.18 2.76
CA ALA A 38 11.83 8.49 1.85
C ALA A 38 12.55 7.32 2.53
N LYS A 39 12.86 7.43 3.83
CA LYS A 39 13.48 6.34 4.61
C LYS A 39 12.62 5.07 4.57
N GLU A 40 11.30 5.19 4.76
CA GLU A 40 10.40 4.05 4.71
C GLU A 40 10.23 3.53 3.27
N LEU A 41 10.23 4.41 2.26
CA LEU A 41 10.18 4.00 0.85
C LEU A 41 11.43 3.23 0.42
N GLU A 42 12.62 3.64 0.86
CA GLU A 42 13.86 2.92 0.64
C GLU A 42 13.86 1.55 1.33
N ALA A 43 13.31 1.47 2.54
CA ALA A 43 13.14 0.19 3.23
C ALA A 43 12.23 -0.79 2.47
N LEU A 44 11.15 -0.29 1.83
CA LEU A 44 10.30 -1.10 0.95
C LEU A 44 11.04 -1.58 -0.31
N ALA A 45 11.87 -0.73 -0.92
CA ALA A 45 12.68 -1.12 -2.07
C ALA A 45 13.69 -2.21 -1.68
N TRP A 46 14.38 -2.03 -0.54
CA TRP A 46 15.28 -3.02 0.03
C TRP A 46 14.58 -4.35 0.28
N LEU A 47 13.39 -4.32 0.90
CA LEU A 47 12.61 -5.53 1.14
C LEU A 47 12.25 -6.25 -0.18
N ASN A 48 11.82 -5.51 -1.21
CA ASN A 48 11.52 -6.11 -2.52
C ASN A 48 12.75 -6.82 -3.12
N MET A 49 13.93 -6.22 -3.01
CA MET A 49 15.19 -6.83 -3.45
C MET A 49 15.54 -8.08 -2.63
N ALA A 50 15.43 -8.01 -1.31
CA ALA A 50 15.76 -9.12 -0.42
C ALA A 50 14.85 -10.35 -0.61
N LEU A 51 13.62 -10.15 -1.09
CA LEU A 51 12.67 -11.22 -1.35
C LEU A 51 12.92 -11.94 -2.70
N GLN A 52 13.70 -11.37 -3.62
CA GLN A 52 13.87 -11.94 -4.96
C GLN A 52 14.32 -13.41 -4.98
N PRO A 53 15.27 -13.87 -4.13
CA PRO A 53 15.67 -15.27 -4.12
C PRO A 53 14.53 -16.23 -3.81
N LEU A 54 13.57 -15.82 -2.96
CA LEU A 54 12.38 -16.62 -2.63
C LEU A 54 11.33 -16.61 -3.75
N LEU A 55 11.37 -15.61 -4.62
CA LEU A 55 10.43 -15.39 -5.72
C LEU A 55 11.02 -15.81 -7.08
N GLY A 56 12.09 -16.61 -7.08
CA GLY A 56 12.72 -17.12 -8.29
C GLY A 56 13.59 -16.12 -9.06
N ASN A 57 13.99 -15.02 -8.42
CA ASN A 57 14.86 -13.98 -8.99
C ASN A 57 14.34 -13.42 -10.33
N THR A 58 13.03 -13.19 -10.43
CA THR A 58 12.42 -12.65 -11.65
C THR A 58 12.68 -11.16 -11.83
N TRP A 59 12.95 -10.43 -10.73
CA TRP A 59 13.12 -8.97 -10.70
C TRP A 59 11.91 -8.20 -11.28
N ALA A 60 10.77 -8.88 -11.42
CA ALA A 60 9.56 -8.39 -12.05
C ALA A 60 8.43 -8.18 -11.03
N THR A 61 8.79 -7.85 -9.77
CA THR A 61 7.84 -7.65 -8.67
C THR A 61 7.85 -6.21 -8.18
N GLY A 62 6.73 -5.78 -7.60
CA GLY A 62 6.60 -4.45 -7.01
C GLY A 62 5.42 -4.37 -6.04
N TRP A 63 5.24 -3.20 -5.45
CA TRP A 63 4.25 -2.96 -4.40
C TRP A 63 2.91 -2.47 -4.93
N ARG A 64 1.85 -2.88 -4.26
CA ARG A 64 0.48 -2.36 -4.42
C ARG A 64 -0.21 -2.32 -3.06
N LEU A 65 -0.72 -1.16 -2.70
CA LEU A 65 -1.61 -0.95 -1.56
C LEU A 65 -3.02 -1.37 -1.96
N LEU A 66 -3.54 -2.38 -1.26
CA LEU A 66 -4.90 -2.85 -1.41
C LEU A 66 -5.78 -2.15 -0.38
N GLY A 67 -6.89 -1.56 -0.84
CA GLY A 67 -7.98 -1.20 0.06
C GLY A 67 -8.67 -2.45 0.58
N VAL A 68 -9.60 -2.29 1.51
CA VAL A 68 -10.40 -3.42 1.97
C VAL A 68 -11.17 -4.00 0.77
N PRO A 69 -10.99 -5.29 0.44
CA PRO A 69 -11.73 -5.90 -0.66
C PRO A 69 -13.23 -5.77 -0.41
N SER A 70 -13.97 -5.37 -1.44
CA SER A 70 -15.44 -5.37 -1.44
C SER A 70 -15.90 -6.82 -1.23
N GLY A 71 -16.20 -7.18 0.02
CA GLY A 71 -16.54 -8.55 0.44
C GLY A 71 -15.96 -8.94 1.81
N LEU A 72 -14.89 -8.30 2.29
CA LEU A 72 -14.28 -8.63 3.59
C LEU A 72 -14.99 -7.95 4.79
N LEU A 73 -15.81 -6.93 4.54
CA LEU A 73 -16.55 -6.19 5.59
C LEU A 73 -18.06 -6.48 5.60
N ASP A 74 -18.54 -7.29 4.66
CA ASP A 74 -19.97 -7.64 4.56
C ASP A 74 -20.38 -8.70 5.60
N GLU A 75 -19.41 -9.31 6.29
CA GLU A 75 -19.62 -10.40 7.25
C GLU A 75 -19.54 -9.98 8.73
N ARG A 76 -19.81 -8.72 9.07
CA ARG A 76 -19.96 -8.36 10.49
C ARG A 76 -21.24 -9.00 11.04
N GLN A 77 -21.14 -10.23 11.54
CA GLN A 77 -22.03 -10.74 12.57
C GLN A 77 -22.05 -9.73 13.73
N PRO A 78 -23.20 -9.16 14.11
CA PRO A 78 -23.26 -8.30 15.27
C PRO A 78 -22.93 -9.13 16.53
N LEU A 79 -22.05 -8.58 17.37
CA LEU A 79 -21.55 -9.15 18.63
C LEU A 79 -22.63 -9.26 19.74
N GLU A 80 -23.91 -9.38 19.40
CA GLU A 80 -25.01 -9.29 20.39
C GLU A 80 -25.61 -10.64 20.81
N ALA A 81 -25.09 -11.78 20.32
CA ALA A 81 -25.65 -13.09 20.66
C ALA A 81 -25.05 -13.78 21.91
N ALA A 82 -24.14 -13.13 22.65
CA ALA A 82 -23.42 -13.76 23.77
C ALA A 82 -23.68 -13.13 25.15
N ALA A 83 -24.75 -12.36 25.33
CA ALA A 83 -25.10 -11.71 26.60
C ALA A 83 -26.50 -12.07 27.13
N GLY A 84 -26.93 -13.32 26.95
CA GLY A 84 -28.24 -13.78 27.44
C GLY A 84 -28.20 -15.21 27.94
N GLY A 85 -27.79 -15.44 29.19
CA GLY A 85 -28.01 -16.73 29.83
C GLY A 85 -27.14 -17.01 31.05
N THR A 86 -27.46 -16.41 32.20
CA THR A 86 -27.32 -17.10 33.50
C THR A 86 -28.15 -16.40 34.58
N THR A 87 -29.38 -16.87 34.79
CA THR A 87 -30.06 -16.81 36.09
C THR A 87 -30.99 -18.02 36.18
N ALA A 88 -30.53 -19.04 36.89
CA ALA A 88 -31.32 -20.03 37.61
C ALA A 88 -30.51 -20.47 38.83
#